data_AF-A0A7M7P3I0-F1
#
_entry.id   AF-A0A7M7P3I0-F1
#
_cell.length_a   1.000
_cell.length_b   1.000
_cell.length_c   1.000
_cell.angle_alpha   90.00
_cell.angle_beta   90.00
_cell.angle_gamma   90.00
#
_symmetry.space_group_name_H-M   'P 1'
#
loop_
_entity.id
_entity.type
_entity.pdbx_description
1 polymer ?
#
loop_
_entity_poly.entity_id
_entity_poly.type
_entity_poly.pdbx_seq_one_letter_code
_entity_poly.pdbx_strand_id
1 'polypeptide(L)'
;MFKEWYIQDPKGIAMGDAAASYSKFEKDVATEEESFYLLIAMLPCEKLWGWLSQQIESGINDTNVYSFWIEDNLPESDTLATYINENAERFNVDQQKAMDIYQNGMQCEVDFFTSATIEEDN
;
A
#
# COMPACT_ATOMS: atom_id res chain seq x y z
N MET A 1 -3.83 4.37 16.90
CA MET A 1 -4.51 4.40 15.58
C MET A 1 -5.86 5.10 15.64
N PHE A 2 -7.04 4.46 15.74
CA PHE A 2 -8.33 5.17 15.57
C PHE A 2 -8.59 6.33 16.56
N LYS A 3 -8.13 6.22 17.80
CA LYS A 3 -8.30 7.26 18.83
C LYS A 3 -7.54 8.55 18.53
N GLU A 4 -6.34 8.45 17.93
CA GLU A 4 -5.52 9.62 17.57
C GLU A 4 -6.15 10.43 16.44
N TRP A 5 -6.89 9.75 15.57
CA TRP A 5 -7.59 10.32 14.42
C TRP A 5 -9.09 10.58 14.70
N TYR A 6 -9.53 10.44 15.95
CA TYR A 6 -10.94 10.62 16.38
C TYR A 6 -11.96 9.77 15.61
N ILE A 7 -11.53 8.62 15.07
CA ILE A 7 -12.40 7.66 14.39
C ILE A 7 -13.07 6.77 15.47
N GLN A 8 -14.40 6.83 15.55
CA GLN A 8 -15.18 6.01 16.51
C GLN A 8 -15.49 4.61 15.98
N ASP A 9 -15.88 4.52 14.71
CA ASP A 9 -16.15 3.28 13.99
C ASP A 9 -15.66 3.45 12.54
N PRO A 10 -14.75 2.61 12.03
CA PRO A 10 -14.29 2.68 10.64
C PRO A 10 -15.42 2.51 9.63
N LYS A 11 -16.54 1.85 9.98
CA LYS A 11 -17.73 1.77 9.12
C LYS A 11 -18.40 3.13 8.89
N GLY A 12 -18.11 4.12 9.74
CA GLY A 12 -18.60 5.49 9.59
C GLY A 12 -17.76 6.34 8.63
N ILE A 13 -16.67 5.82 8.07
CA ILE A 13 -15.82 6.53 7.12
C ILE A 13 -16.39 6.35 5.71
N ALA A 14 -16.74 7.45 5.05
CA ALA A 14 -17.01 7.43 3.62
C ALA A 14 -15.67 7.36 2.87
N MET A 15 -15.44 6.26 2.18
CA MET A 15 -14.27 6.11 1.32
C MET A 15 -14.49 6.85 0.00
N GLY A 16 -13.45 7.55 -0.48
CA GLY A 16 -13.39 7.99 -1.86
C GLY A 16 -13.25 6.80 -2.82
N ASP A 17 -13.51 7.02 -4.11
CA ASP A 17 -13.58 5.95 -5.11
C ASP A 17 -12.27 5.16 -5.25
N ALA A 18 -11.11 5.83 -5.19
CA ALA A 18 -9.81 5.16 -5.25
C ALA A 18 -9.57 4.25 -4.03
N ALA A 19 -9.87 4.75 -2.82
CA ALA A 19 -9.75 3.96 -1.58
C ALA A 19 -10.70 2.76 -1.57
N ALA A 20 -11.94 2.96 -2.04
CA ALA A 20 -12.92 1.88 -2.15
C ALA A 20 -12.50 0.83 -3.18
N SER A 21 -11.96 1.25 -4.32
CA SER A 21 -11.47 0.35 -5.39
C SER A 21 -10.26 -0.46 -4.93
N TYR A 22 -9.31 0.19 -4.25
CA TYR A 22 -8.15 -0.51 -3.69
C TYR A 22 -8.58 -1.54 -2.64
N SER A 23 -9.39 -1.14 -1.66
CA SER A 23 -9.90 -2.07 -0.64
C SER A 23 -10.69 -3.24 -1.24
N LYS A 24 -11.44 -2.99 -2.33
CA LYS A 24 -12.13 -4.04 -3.07
C LYS A 24 -11.13 -5.00 -3.74
N PHE A 25 -10.11 -4.49 -4.42
CA PHE A 25 -9.08 -5.30 -5.06
C PHE A 25 -8.41 -6.27 -4.07
N GLU A 26 -7.95 -5.77 -2.92
CA GLU A 26 -7.32 -6.60 -1.89
C GLU A 26 -8.28 -7.67 -1.35
N LYS A 27 -9.53 -7.28 -1.12
CA LYS A 27 -10.58 -8.19 -0.67
C LYS A 27 -10.86 -9.28 -1.70
N ASP A 28 -10.97 -8.92 -2.98
CA ASP A 28 -11.23 -9.87 -4.05
C ASP A 28 -10.09 -10.89 -4.10
N VAL A 29 -8.82 -10.46 -4.13
CA VAL A 29 -7.66 -11.37 -4.07
C VAL A 29 -7.72 -12.27 -2.84
N ALA A 30 -8.03 -11.72 -1.66
CA ALA A 30 -8.12 -12.51 -0.43
C ALA A 30 -9.22 -13.58 -0.44
N THR A 31 -10.29 -13.37 -1.21
CA THR A 31 -11.48 -14.25 -1.22
C THR A 31 -11.57 -15.17 -2.44
N GLU A 32 -10.95 -14.80 -3.55
CA GLU A 32 -11.07 -15.49 -4.83
C GLU A 32 -9.78 -16.23 -5.22
N GLU A 33 -8.64 -15.85 -4.65
CA GLU A 33 -7.33 -16.40 -4.99
C GLU A 33 -6.73 -17.34 -3.93
N GLU A 34 -5.71 -18.09 -4.34
CA GLU A 34 -4.91 -18.86 -3.39
C GLU A 34 -4.21 -17.93 -2.39
N SER A 35 -4.16 -18.35 -1.12
CA SER A 35 -3.78 -17.46 -0.01
C SER A 35 -2.42 -16.79 -0.15
N PHE A 36 -1.49 -17.39 -0.91
CA PHE A 36 -0.17 -16.79 -1.15
C PHE A 36 -0.25 -15.52 -2.01
N TYR A 37 -1.22 -15.40 -2.92
CA TYR A 37 -1.39 -14.21 -3.75
C TYR A 37 -1.83 -12.97 -2.96
N LEU A 38 -2.46 -13.15 -1.80
CA LEU A 38 -2.72 -12.02 -0.91
C LEU A 38 -1.41 -11.35 -0.47
N LEU A 39 -0.36 -12.14 -0.18
CA LEU A 39 0.94 -11.58 0.18
C LEU A 39 1.53 -10.74 -0.96
N ILE A 40 1.30 -11.16 -2.21
CA ILE A 40 1.70 -10.42 -3.40
C ILE A 40 0.90 -9.11 -3.52
N ALA A 41 -0.42 -9.14 -3.28
CA ALA A 41 -1.28 -7.96 -3.32
C ALA A 41 -0.97 -6.92 -2.23
N MET A 42 -0.48 -7.36 -1.06
CA MET A 42 -0.06 -6.48 0.03
C MET A 42 1.37 -5.93 -0.13
N LEU A 43 2.17 -6.47 -1.06
CA LEU A 43 3.57 -6.07 -1.22
C LEU A 43 3.76 -4.61 -1.68
N PRO A 44 2.94 -4.06 -2.61
CA PRO A 44 3.01 -2.66 -3.00
C PRO A 44 2.97 -1.69 -1.82
N CYS A 45 1.98 -1.79 -0.92
CA CYS A 45 1.85 -0.85 0.20
C CYS A 45 2.98 -1.00 1.22
N GLU A 46 3.47 -2.22 1.46
CA GLU A 46 4.60 -2.46 2.38
C GLU A 46 5.92 -1.89 1.86
N LYS A 47 6.15 -1.92 0.55
CA LYS A 47 7.41 -1.46 -0.06
C LYS A 47 7.39 -0.01 -0.51
N LEU A 48 6.31 0.43 -1.13
CA LEU A 48 6.27 1.70 -1.84
C LEU A 48 6.45 2.88 -0.91
N TRP A 49 5.79 2.86 0.25
CA TRP A 49 5.84 3.97 1.21
C TRP A 49 7.26 4.17 1.76
N GLY A 50 7.96 3.08 2.07
CA GLY A 50 9.37 3.11 2.48
C GLY A 50 10.34 3.51 1.37
N TRP A 51 10.07 3.11 0.13
CA TRP A 51 10.85 3.57 -1.00
C TRP A 51 10.66 5.08 -1.25
N LEU A 52 9.42 5.57 -1.18
CA LEU A 52 9.08 6.98 -1.35
C LEU A 52 9.72 7.86 -0.27
N SER A 53 9.67 7.46 0.99
CA SER A 53 10.30 8.21 2.09
C SER A 53 11.80 8.39 1.85
N GLN A 54 12.51 7.34 1.45
CA GLN A 54 13.93 7.42 1.07
C GLN A 54 14.18 8.34 -0.13
N GLN A 55 13.31 8.34 -1.15
CA GLN A 55 13.46 9.25 -2.29
C GLN A 55 13.31 10.71 -1.85
N ILE A 56 12.33 10.99 -0.99
CA ILE A 56 12.00 12.35 -0.55
C ILE A 56 13.04 12.89 0.44
N GLU A 57 13.52 12.06 1.37
CA GLU A 57 14.49 12.44 2.41
C GLU A 57 15.70 13.19 1.82
N SER A 58 16.21 12.73 0.67
CA SER A 58 17.36 13.32 -0.01
C SER A 58 17.15 14.75 -0.54
N GLY A 59 15.89 15.21 -0.66
CA GLY A 59 15.52 16.47 -1.32
C GLY A 59 14.87 17.51 -0.41
N ILE A 60 14.69 17.23 0.88
CA ILE A 60 14.01 18.12 1.83
C ILE A 60 15.00 18.86 2.74
N ASN A 61 14.54 19.94 3.38
CA ASN A 61 15.31 20.67 4.38
C ASN A 61 14.68 20.53 5.77
N ASP A 62 15.42 20.94 6.81
CA ASP A 62 15.03 20.84 8.22
C ASP A 62 13.76 21.64 8.59
N THR A 63 13.22 22.42 7.66
CA THR A 63 11.98 23.21 7.85
C THR A 63 10.76 22.57 7.20
N ASN A 64 10.87 21.39 6.60
CA ASN A 64 9.75 20.70 6.00
C ASN A 64 8.70 20.34 7.08
N VAL A 65 7.48 20.84 6.91
CA VAL A 65 6.39 20.63 7.86
C VAL A 65 5.88 19.18 7.88
N TYR A 66 6.26 18.36 6.89
CA TYR A 66 5.92 16.95 6.77
C TYR A 66 7.10 16.00 7.06
N SER A 67 8.19 16.46 7.67
CA SER A 67 9.34 15.59 8.00
C SER A 67 8.95 14.36 8.82
N PHE A 68 7.96 14.50 9.72
CA PHE A 68 7.45 13.37 10.51
C PHE A 68 6.94 12.22 9.63
N TRP A 69 6.25 12.52 8.53
CA TRP A 69 5.73 11.48 7.64
C TRP A 69 6.86 10.72 6.94
N ILE A 70 7.95 11.41 6.61
CA ILE A 70 9.12 10.80 5.98
C ILE A 70 9.81 9.88 7.00
N GLU A 71 10.10 10.39 8.19
CA GLU A 71 10.74 9.65 9.28
C GLU A 71 9.94 8.40 9.68
N ASP A 72 8.63 8.53 9.86
CA ASP A 72 7.73 7.45 10.25
C ASP A 72 7.60 6.35 9.18
N ASN A 73 7.88 6.67 7.92
CA ASN A 73 7.80 5.72 6.81
C ASN A 73 9.16 5.20 6.35
N LEU A 74 10.28 5.55 6.99
CA LEU A 74 11.56 4.95 6.63
C LEU A 74 11.51 3.42 6.84
N PRO A 75 11.95 2.61 5.86
CA PRO A 75 11.77 1.17 5.93
C PRO A 75 12.62 0.57 7.05
N GLU A 76 11.98 -0.18 7.95
CA GLU A 76 12.68 -0.88 9.04
C GLU A 76 13.15 -2.29 8.63
N SER A 77 12.43 -2.98 7.73
CA SER A 77 12.75 -4.35 7.33
C SER A 77 12.07 -4.76 6.01
N ASP A 78 12.60 -5.82 5.37
CA ASP A 78 12.03 -6.42 4.14
C ASP A 78 11.39 -7.79 4.38
N THR A 79 10.75 -7.98 5.52
CA THR A 79 10.28 -9.32 5.98
C THR A 79 9.27 -9.95 5.03
N LEU A 80 8.28 -9.21 4.51
CA LEU A 80 7.26 -9.74 3.60
C LEU A 80 7.86 -10.17 2.26
N ALA A 81 8.67 -9.30 1.63
CA ALA A 81 9.36 -9.62 0.37
C ALA A 81 10.27 -10.83 0.50
N THR A 82 11.01 -10.91 1.62
CA THR A 82 11.89 -12.05 1.90
C THR A 82 11.07 -13.34 2.00
N TYR A 83 9.98 -13.32 2.77
CA TYR A 83 9.10 -14.48 2.90
C TYR A 83 8.51 -14.93 1.56
N ILE A 84 8.07 -13.99 0.72
CA ILE A 84 7.56 -14.29 -0.62
C ILE A 84 8.62 -14.99 -1.46
N ASN A 85 9.83 -14.41 -1.53
CA ASN A 85 10.93 -14.98 -2.32
C ASN A 85 11.34 -16.37 -1.85
N GLU A 86 11.41 -16.60 -0.54
CA GLU A 86 11.81 -17.89 0.03
C GLU A 86 10.77 -19.00 -0.15
N ASN A 87 9.49 -18.64 -0.40
CA ASN A 87 8.39 -19.59 -0.41
C ASN A 87 7.68 -19.70 -1.77
N ALA A 88 7.96 -18.84 -2.75
CA ALA A 88 7.27 -18.84 -4.05
C ALA A 88 7.31 -20.21 -4.76
N GLU A 89 8.46 -20.90 -4.76
CA GLU A 89 8.58 -22.25 -5.34
C GLU A 89 7.74 -23.28 -4.56
N ARG A 90 7.77 -23.21 -3.23
CA ARG A 90 7.02 -24.13 -2.36
C ARG A 90 5.52 -24.04 -2.58
N PHE A 91 5.00 -22.85 -2.89
CA PHE A 91 3.59 -22.62 -3.17
C PHE A 91 3.24 -22.72 -4.66
N ASN A 92 4.18 -23.11 -5.54
CA ASN A 92 3.99 -23.20 -6.99
C ASN A 92 3.38 -21.93 -7.58
N VAL A 93 3.85 -20.76 -7.14
CA VAL A 93 3.31 -19.47 -7.57
C VAL A 93 3.43 -19.32 -9.09
N ASP A 94 2.33 -19.00 -9.74
CA ASP A 94 2.34 -18.55 -11.14
C ASP A 94 2.91 -17.13 -11.16
N GLN A 95 4.12 -17.01 -11.71
CA GLN A 95 4.85 -15.75 -11.75
C GLN A 95 4.12 -14.67 -12.56
N GLN A 96 3.44 -15.04 -13.65
CA GLN A 96 2.72 -14.06 -14.47
C GLN A 96 1.52 -13.53 -13.70
N LYS A 97 0.75 -14.42 -13.06
CA LYS A 97 -0.37 -14.01 -12.22
C LYS A 97 0.07 -13.15 -11.04
N ALA A 98 1.17 -13.51 -10.38
CA ALA A 98 1.74 -12.72 -9.30
C ALA A 98 2.15 -11.32 -9.79
N MET A 99 2.76 -11.23 -10.98
CA MET A 99 3.11 -9.94 -11.58
C MET A 99 1.87 -9.08 -11.85
N ASP A 100 0.82 -9.66 -12.42
CA ASP A 100 -0.42 -8.94 -12.72
C ASP A 100 -1.08 -8.40 -11.44
N ILE A 101 -1.14 -9.22 -10.37
CA ILE A 101 -1.65 -8.81 -9.06
C ILE A 101 -0.80 -7.68 -8.46
N TYR A 102 0.52 -7.81 -8.50
CA TYR A 102 1.43 -6.77 -8.00
C TYR A 102 1.27 -5.45 -8.77
N GLN A 103 1.18 -5.51 -10.10
CA GLN A 103 0.96 -4.32 -10.95
C GLN A 103 -0.38 -3.64 -10.65
N ASN A 104 -1.45 -4.42 -10.44
CA ASN A 104 -2.75 -3.87 -10.07
C ASN A 104 -2.70 -3.18 -8.70
N GLY A 105 -2.03 -3.77 -7.71
CA GLY A 105 -1.82 -3.13 -6.41
C GLY A 105 -1.00 -1.84 -6.51
N MET A 106 0.07 -1.84 -7.31
CA MET A 106 0.85 -0.61 -7.60
C MET A 106 0.03 0.48 -8.29
N GLN A 107 -0.88 0.11 -9.20
CA GLN A 107 -1.79 1.07 -9.82
C GLN A 107 -2.77 1.65 -8.79
N CYS A 108 -3.28 0.82 -7.88
CA CYS A 108 -4.16 1.30 -6.81
C CYS A 108 -3.46 2.32 -5.90
N GLU A 109 -2.16 2.13 -5.59
CA GLU A 109 -1.37 3.11 -4.86
C GLU A 109 -1.25 4.44 -5.61
N VAL A 110 -0.96 4.40 -6.92
CA VAL A 110 -0.90 5.61 -7.76
C VAL A 110 -2.24 6.34 -7.75
N ASP A 111 -3.34 5.62 -7.92
CA ASP A 111 -4.68 6.19 -7.93
C ASP A 111 -5.05 6.77 -6.56
N PHE A 112 -4.65 6.10 -5.47
CA PHE A 112 -4.86 6.57 -4.11
C PHE A 112 -4.13 7.90 -3.85
N PHE A 113 -2.81 7.97 -4.11
CA PHE A 113 -2.04 9.21 -3.96
C PHE A 113 -2.55 10.33 -4.87
N THR A 114 -2.94 10.00 -6.10
CA THR A 114 -3.50 10.98 -7.05
C THR A 114 -4.79 11.57 -6.50
N SER A 115 -5.72 10.72 -6.05
CA SER A 115 -7.03 11.13 -5.53
C SER A 115 -6.92 12.02 -4.28
N ALA A 116 -5.87 11.86 -3.48
CA ALA A 116 -5.66 12.65 -2.27
C ALA A 116 -5.33 14.13 -2.51
N THR A 117 -5.01 14.51 -3.76
CA THR A 117 -4.58 15.87 -4.13
C THR A 117 -5.53 16.58 -5.10
N ILE A 118 -6.56 15.88 -5.58
CA ILE A 118 -7.59 16.48 -6.43
C ILE A 118 -8.55 17.23 -5.52
N GLU A 119 -8.64 18.55 -5.68
CA GLU A 119 -9.70 19.33 -5.04
C GLU A 119 -11.03 19.01 -5.75
N GLU A 120 -12.03 18.55 -5.00
CA GLU A 120 -13.40 18.46 -5.51
C GLU A 120 -13.94 19.89 -5.65
N ASP A 121 -14.13 20.34 -6.90
CA ASP A 121 -14.88 21.57 -7.20
C ASP A 121 -16.30 21.41 -6.62
N ASN A 122 -16.60 22.14 -5.54
CA ASN A 122 -17.93 22.23 -4.94
C ASN A 122 -18.87 23.12 -5.75
#